data_AF-A0A9E6EXN8-F1
#
_entry.id   AF-A0A9E6EXN8-F1
#
_cell.length_a   1.000
_cell.length_b   1.000
_cell.length_c   1.000
_cell.angle_alpha   90.00
_cell.angle_beta   90.00
_cell.angle_gamma   90.00
#
_symmetry.space_group_name_H-M   'P 1'
#
loop_
_entity.id
_entity.type
_entity.pdbx_description
1 polymer ?
#
loop_
_entity_poly.entity_id
_entity_poly.type
_entity_poly.pdbx_seq_one_letter_code
_entity_poly.pdbx_strand_id
1 'polypeptide(L)'
;MLKKIIFTFFMLFAEICFSQENEKFNPDFLLSFFADKDFQYKRLKDTLTFIKFNSERLKTDTFYVLKQKWIFNEINLLGKEYTETYDSFDRKYNCQSNERVFEIKIYGTGYLIYYYFKRESGLWYLVEKEDYSN
;
A
#
# COMPACT_ATOMS: atom_id res chain seq x y z
N MET A 1 -40.78 31.17 11.91
CA MET A 1 -39.41 31.62 11.55
C MET A 1 -38.33 30.58 11.86
N LEU A 2 -38.48 29.73 12.87
CA LEU A 2 -37.51 28.68 13.26
C LEU A 2 -37.24 27.60 12.17
N LYS A 3 -38.23 27.29 11.31
CA LYS A 3 -38.09 26.29 10.24
C LYS A 3 -37.16 26.71 9.08
N LYS A 4 -36.95 28.01 8.86
CA LYS A 4 -36.05 28.49 7.79
C LYS A 4 -34.57 28.40 8.19
N ILE A 5 -34.25 28.48 9.48
CA ILE A 5 -32.87 28.46 10.00
C ILE A 5 -32.28 27.04 9.92
N ILE A 6 -33.10 26.01 10.13
CA ILE A 6 -32.67 24.60 10.07
C ILE A 6 -32.31 24.19 8.63
N PHE A 7 -33.01 24.73 7.63
CA PHE A 7 -32.76 24.40 6.22
C PHE A 7 -31.45 25.00 5.69
N THR A 8 -31.08 26.20 6.17
CA THR A 8 -29.80 26.84 5.81
C THR A 8 -28.61 26.13 6.43
N PHE A 9 -28.75 25.58 7.64
CA PHE A 9 -27.67 24.80 8.28
C PHE A 9 -27.43 23.46 7.58
N PHE A 10 -28.47 22.83 7.00
CA PHE A 10 -28.33 21.56 6.29
C PHE A 10 -27.68 21.72 4.89
N MET A 11 -27.84 22.87 4.22
CA MET A 11 -27.16 23.13 2.95
C MET A 11 -25.67 23.50 3.11
N LEU A 12 -25.27 24.07 4.25
CA LEU A 12 -23.86 24.36 4.55
C LEU A 12 -23.00 23.12 4.82
N PHE A 13 -23.61 21.98 5.17
CA PHE A 13 -22.90 20.70 5.31
C PHE A 13 -22.77 19.90 3.99
N ALA A 14 -23.56 20.23 2.97
CA ALA A 14 -23.52 19.55 1.68
C ALA A 14 -22.33 20.00 0.80
N GLU A 15 -21.72 21.15 1.10
CA GLU A 15 -20.63 21.71 0.29
C GLU A 15 -19.23 21.29 0.75
N ILE A 16 -19.12 20.53 1.84
CA ILE A 16 -17.85 19.88 2.20
C ILE A 16 -17.80 18.48 1.55
N CYS A 17 -18.12 18.39 0.25
CA CYS A 17 -17.45 17.42 -0.60
C CYS A 17 -16.03 17.96 -0.80
N PHE A 18 -15.17 17.78 0.21
CA PHE A 18 -13.73 17.91 0.01
C PHE A 18 -13.39 17.03 -1.19
N SER A 19 -13.04 17.64 -2.32
CA SER A 19 -12.28 16.96 -3.36
C SER A 19 -10.94 16.61 -2.72
N GLN A 20 -10.91 15.51 -1.97
CA GLN A 20 -9.69 15.00 -1.39
C GLN A 20 -8.85 14.57 -2.58
N GLU A 21 -7.81 15.35 -2.89
CA GLU A 21 -6.90 14.99 -3.97
C GLU A 21 -6.38 13.57 -3.70
N ASN A 22 -6.46 12.73 -4.71
CA ASN A 22 -5.97 11.35 -4.60
C ASN A 22 -4.48 11.38 -4.25
N GLU A 23 -4.10 10.62 -3.23
CA GLU A 23 -2.70 10.40 -2.85
C GLU A 23 -1.94 9.87 -4.07
N LYS A 24 -0.77 10.46 -4.32
CA LYS A 24 0.11 10.06 -5.42
C LYS A 24 0.98 8.90 -4.97
N PHE A 25 1.09 7.87 -5.81
CA PHE A 25 2.06 6.81 -5.59
C PHE A 25 3.40 7.24 -6.19
N ASN A 26 4.19 7.97 -5.41
CA ASN A 26 5.47 8.55 -5.82
C ASN A 26 6.58 8.12 -4.84
N PRO A 27 7.86 8.50 -5.10
CA PRO A 27 8.95 8.16 -4.19
C PRO A 27 8.75 8.63 -2.74
N ASP A 28 8.09 9.78 -2.53
CA ASP A 28 7.81 10.31 -1.18
C ASP A 28 6.84 9.42 -0.40
N PHE A 29 5.83 8.86 -1.07
CA PHE A 29 4.92 7.88 -0.48
C PHE A 29 5.69 6.64 -0.02
N LEU A 30 6.55 6.09 -0.89
CA LEU A 30 7.35 4.90 -0.57
C LEU A 30 8.33 5.17 0.57
N LEU A 31 9.03 6.29 0.54
CA LEU A 31 9.94 6.71 1.61
C LEU A 31 9.19 6.80 2.94
N SER A 32 8.03 7.46 2.95
CA SER A 32 7.19 7.57 4.15
C SER A 32 6.69 6.19 4.61
N PHE A 33 6.27 5.33 3.69
CA PHE A 33 5.81 3.98 3.98
C PHE A 33 6.89 3.10 4.60
N PHE A 34 8.14 3.18 4.16
CA PHE A 34 9.22 2.33 4.65
C PHE A 34 10.03 2.94 5.80
N ALA A 35 9.95 4.26 6.04
CA ALA A 35 10.68 4.94 7.11
C ALA A 35 9.83 5.34 8.33
N ASP A 36 8.51 5.49 8.18
CA ASP A 36 7.61 5.88 9.27
C ASP A 36 6.67 4.73 9.65
N LYS A 37 6.82 4.23 10.87
CA LYS A 37 6.02 3.14 11.43
C LYS A 37 4.53 3.46 11.52
N ASP A 38 4.17 4.68 11.94
CA ASP A 38 2.78 5.08 12.12
C ASP A 38 2.12 5.33 10.76
N PHE A 39 2.87 5.89 9.81
CA PHE A 39 2.41 6.02 8.43
C PHE A 39 2.20 4.64 7.79
N GLN A 40 3.17 3.73 7.90
CA GLN A 40 3.05 2.36 7.41
C GLN A 40 1.79 1.71 7.99
N TYR A 41 1.61 1.76 9.31
CA TYR A 41 0.44 1.19 9.98
C TYR A 41 -0.88 1.79 9.48
N LYS A 42 -0.97 3.12 9.29
CA LYS A 42 -2.18 3.78 8.74
C LYS A 42 -2.50 3.31 7.32
N ARG A 43 -1.49 2.91 6.55
CA ARG A 43 -1.58 2.45 5.16
C ARG A 43 -1.66 0.92 5.05
N LEU A 44 -1.92 0.19 6.13
CA LEU A 44 -2.25 -1.24 6.07
C LEU A 44 -3.76 -1.45 5.95
N LYS A 45 -4.16 -2.40 5.10
CA LYS A 45 -5.51 -2.97 5.14
C LYS A 45 -5.72 -3.77 6.43
N ASP A 46 -6.96 -3.91 6.89
CA ASP A 46 -7.27 -4.60 8.16
C ASP A 46 -6.83 -6.07 8.15
N THR A 47 -6.91 -6.71 6.98
CA THR A 47 -6.34 -8.03 6.71
C THR A 47 -5.49 -7.92 5.45
N LEU A 48 -4.26 -8.39 5.54
CA LEU A 48 -3.31 -8.44 4.43
C LEU A 48 -3.03 -9.89 4.05
N THR A 49 -2.90 -10.14 2.75
CA THR A 49 -2.35 -11.41 2.27
C THR A 49 -0.83 -11.37 2.41
N PHE A 50 -0.24 -12.41 2.99
CA PHE A 50 1.20 -12.58 3.02
C PHE A 50 1.56 -13.92 2.38
N ILE A 51 2.30 -13.88 1.29
CA ILE A 51 2.80 -15.05 0.58
C ILE A 51 4.28 -15.17 0.88
N LYS A 52 4.73 -16.34 1.33
CA LYS A 52 6.15 -16.57 1.63
C LYS A 52 6.62 -17.84 0.93
N PHE A 53 7.77 -17.76 0.26
CA PHE A 53 8.43 -18.92 -0.28
C PHE A 53 9.05 -19.78 0.84
N ASN A 54 8.82 -21.09 0.75
CA ASN A 54 9.35 -22.09 1.64
C ASN A 54 10.35 -22.95 0.86
N SER A 55 11.64 -22.67 1.05
CA SER A 55 12.73 -23.32 0.32
C SER A 55 12.85 -24.82 0.63
N GLU A 56 12.52 -25.26 1.84
CA GLU A 56 12.55 -26.69 2.22
C GLU A 56 11.50 -27.51 1.46
N ARG A 57 10.34 -26.90 1.20
CA ARG A 57 9.19 -27.56 0.54
C ARG A 57 9.05 -27.18 -0.94
N LEU A 58 9.91 -26.29 -1.44
CA LEU A 58 9.87 -25.73 -2.80
C LEU A 58 8.46 -25.25 -3.20
N LYS A 59 7.78 -24.56 -2.29
CA LYS A 59 6.42 -24.05 -2.50
C LYS A 59 6.20 -22.71 -1.80
N THR A 60 5.12 -22.03 -2.14
CA THR A 60 4.67 -20.85 -1.40
C THR A 60 3.62 -21.22 -0.36
N ASP A 61 3.75 -20.65 0.83
CA ASP A 61 2.72 -20.69 1.87
C ASP A 61 2.00 -19.33 1.90
N THR A 62 0.66 -19.35 2.01
CA THR A 62 -0.18 -18.14 2.07
C THR A 62 -0.74 -17.97 3.49
N PHE A 63 -0.62 -16.76 4.02
CA PHE A 63 -1.08 -16.36 5.33
C PHE A 63 -1.99 -15.14 5.21
N TYR A 64 -2.94 -15.02 6.13
CA TYR A 64 -3.75 -13.81 6.28
C TYR A 64 -3.34 -13.12 7.57
N VAL A 65 -2.66 -11.98 7.45
CA VAL A 65 -2.10 -11.24 8.57
C VAL A 65 -3.05 -10.11 8.92
N LEU A 66 -3.56 -10.13 10.15
CA LEU A 66 -4.32 -9.00 10.68
C LEU A 66 -3.39 -7.80 10.87
N LYS A 67 -3.89 -6.61 10.57
CA LYS A 67 -3.16 -5.33 10.72
C LYS A 67 -2.46 -5.18 12.07
N GLN A 68 -3.07 -5.61 13.17
CA GLN A 68 -2.50 -5.50 14.51
C GLN A 68 -1.33 -6.46 14.77
N LYS A 69 -1.17 -7.49 13.92
CA LYS A 69 -0.07 -8.46 13.96
C LYS A 69 1.04 -8.12 12.98
N TRP A 70 0.86 -7.07 12.16
CA TRP A 70 1.90 -6.60 11.28
C TRP A 70 3.08 -6.05 12.08
N ILE A 71 4.27 -6.52 11.74
CA ILE A 71 5.52 -5.98 12.26
C ILE A 71 6.01 -4.94 11.26
N PHE A 72 6.44 -3.77 11.74
CA PHE A 72 6.99 -2.72 10.88
C PHE A 72 8.12 -3.29 10.01
N ASN A 73 7.97 -3.14 8.69
CA ASN A 73 8.98 -3.55 7.72
C ASN A 73 9.73 -2.29 7.28
N GLU A 74 10.86 -2.01 7.94
CA GLU A 74 11.75 -0.94 7.54
C GLU A 74 12.58 -1.37 6.33
N ILE A 75 12.68 -0.50 5.32
CA ILE A 75 13.50 -0.74 4.13
C ILE A 75 14.28 0.53 3.81
N ASN A 76 15.60 0.37 3.64
CA ASN A 76 16.45 1.45 3.21
C ASN A 76 16.50 1.53 1.68
N LEU A 77 15.58 2.30 1.11
CA LEU A 77 15.47 2.52 -0.34
C LEU A 77 16.71 3.20 -0.98
N LEU A 78 17.67 3.69 -0.19
CA LEU A 78 18.90 4.31 -0.68
C LEU A 78 20.05 3.29 -0.86
N GLY A 79 19.78 2.00 -0.63
CA GLY A 79 20.76 0.91 -0.71
C GLY A 79 21.09 0.44 -2.13
N LYS A 80 21.79 -0.70 -2.23
CA LYS A 80 22.11 -1.39 -3.50
C LYS A 80 20.93 -2.18 -4.08
N GLU A 81 19.72 -1.86 -3.66
CA GLU A 81 18.49 -2.55 -4.05
C GLU A 81 18.04 -2.03 -5.41
N TYR A 82 17.65 -2.95 -6.29
CA TYR A 82 16.95 -2.60 -7.50
C TYR A 82 15.46 -2.58 -7.17
N THR A 83 14.83 -1.46 -7.48
CA THR A 83 13.42 -1.26 -7.20
C THR A 83 12.67 -0.97 -8.48
N GLU A 84 11.44 -1.48 -8.56
CA GLU A 84 10.57 -1.26 -9.71
C GLU A 84 9.14 -1.05 -9.24
N THR A 85 8.41 -0.16 -9.93
CA THR A 85 6.99 0.07 -9.66
C THR A 85 6.17 -0.26 -10.90
N TYR A 86 5.21 -1.15 -10.75
CA TYR A 86 4.24 -1.50 -11.79
C TYR A 86 2.89 -0.82 -11.53
N ASP A 87 2.14 -0.59 -12.60
CA ASP A 87 0.87 0.13 -12.56
C ASP A 87 -0.34 -0.79 -12.35
N SER A 88 -0.17 -2.10 -12.15
CA SER A 88 -1.26 -3.06 -11.88
C SER A 88 -0.75 -4.30 -11.16
N PHE A 89 -1.65 -5.08 -10.55
CA PHE A 89 -1.29 -6.34 -9.88
C PHE A 89 -0.75 -7.41 -10.84
N ASP A 90 -1.13 -7.34 -12.12
CA ASP A 90 -0.55 -8.16 -13.20
C ASP A 90 0.87 -7.72 -13.61
N ARG A 91 1.46 -6.72 -12.92
CA ARG A 91 2.80 -6.16 -13.20
C ARG A 91 2.93 -5.57 -14.61
N LYS A 92 1.87 -4.91 -15.08
CA LYS A 92 1.87 -4.15 -16.35
C LYS A 92 2.17 -2.67 -16.09
N TYR A 93 2.83 -2.01 -17.03
CA TYR A 93 3.07 -0.56 -17.04
C TYR A 93 2.03 0.18 -17.89
N ASN A 94 1.98 1.50 -17.74
CA ASN A 94 1.21 2.43 -18.56
C ASN A 94 -0.29 2.19 -18.52
N CYS A 95 -0.80 1.68 -17.39
CA CYS A 95 -2.23 1.56 -17.14
C CYS A 95 -2.68 2.51 -16.03
N GLN A 96 -3.74 3.28 -16.29
CA GLN A 96 -4.40 4.03 -15.22
C GLN A 96 -5.22 3.05 -14.38
N SER A 97 -4.80 2.83 -13.15
CA SER A 97 -5.43 1.90 -12.23
C SER A 97 -5.39 2.44 -10.79
N ASN A 98 -6.12 1.77 -9.91
CA ASN A 98 -6.03 1.94 -8.45
C ASN A 98 -5.13 0.89 -7.81
N GLU A 99 -4.14 0.37 -8.54
CA GLU A 99 -3.26 -0.71 -8.13
C GLU A 99 -1.81 -0.33 -8.38
N ARG A 100 -0.90 -0.69 -7.48
CA ARG A 100 0.54 -0.55 -7.66
C ARG A 100 1.25 -1.75 -7.09
N VAL A 101 2.32 -2.19 -7.74
CA VAL A 101 3.21 -3.22 -7.19
C VAL A 101 4.59 -2.60 -7.08
N PHE A 102 5.16 -2.63 -5.89
CA PHE A 102 6.54 -2.22 -5.64
C PHE A 102 7.40 -3.47 -5.45
N GLU A 103 8.31 -3.71 -6.39
CA GLU A 103 9.30 -4.78 -6.35
C GLU A 103 10.59 -4.28 -5.72
N ILE A 104 11.19 -5.12 -4.89
CA ILE A 104 12.54 -4.94 -4.35
C ILE A 104 13.32 -6.21 -4.62
N LYS A 105 14.46 -6.04 -5.28
CA LYS A 105 15.33 -7.14 -5.67
C LYS A 105 16.79 -6.81 -5.41
N ILE A 106 17.53 -7.77 -4.86
CA ILE A 106 18.98 -7.69 -4.75
C ILE A 106 19.59 -8.80 -5.60
N TYR A 107 20.31 -8.42 -6.65
CA TYR A 107 20.96 -9.41 -7.53
C TYR A 107 22.01 -10.22 -6.78
N GLY A 108 22.02 -11.53 -7.03
CA GLY A 108 23.03 -12.45 -6.48
C GLY A 108 22.78 -12.90 -5.04
N THR A 109 21.77 -12.37 -4.34
CA THR A 109 21.44 -12.79 -2.96
C THR A 109 20.17 -13.63 -2.86
N GLY A 110 19.37 -13.68 -3.94
CA GLY A 110 18.07 -14.34 -3.92
C GLY A 110 16.99 -13.55 -3.19
N TYR A 111 17.23 -12.29 -2.82
CA TYR A 111 16.24 -11.42 -2.21
C TYR A 111 15.28 -10.87 -3.26
N LEU A 112 13.99 -11.18 -3.11
CA LEU A 112 12.92 -10.72 -4.01
C LEU A 112 11.63 -10.57 -3.21
N ILE A 113 11.14 -9.34 -3.08
CA ILE A 113 9.91 -9.02 -2.36
C ILE A 113 9.03 -8.14 -3.23
N TYR A 114 7.73 -8.41 -3.19
CA TYR A 114 6.69 -7.59 -3.81
C TYR A 114 5.75 -7.02 -2.75
N TYR A 115 5.44 -5.74 -2.87
CA TYR A 115 4.44 -5.04 -2.05
C TYR A 115 3.32 -4.55 -2.95
N TYR A 116 2.10 -5.04 -2.72
CA TYR A 116 0.92 -4.73 -3.52
C TYR A 116 0.07 -3.70 -2.81
N PHE A 117 -0.13 -2.56 -3.48
CA PHE A 117 -0.88 -1.43 -2.96
C PHE A 117 -2.16 -1.21 -3.76
N LYS A 118 -3.27 -0.98 -3.06
CA LYS A 118 -4.55 -0.61 -3.66
C LYS A 118 -4.98 0.77 -3.19
N ARG A 119 -5.47 1.60 -4.11
CA ARG A 119 -6.05 2.90 -3.77
C ARG A 119 -7.54 2.75 -3.48
N GLU A 120 -7.94 3.14 -2.29
CA GLU A 120 -9.31 3.12 -1.82
C GLU A 120 -9.66 4.48 -1.22
N SER A 121 -10.76 5.09 -1.66
CA SER A 121 -11.15 6.44 -1.22
C SER A 121 -10.02 7.48 -1.31
N GLY A 122 -9.22 7.38 -2.38
CA GLY A 122 -8.10 8.29 -2.66
C GLY A 122 -6.80 8.03 -1.89
N LEU A 123 -6.73 7.02 -1.02
CA LEU A 123 -5.53 6.69 -0.24
C LEU A 123 -4.98 5.32 -0.62
N TRP A 124 -3.65 5.14 -0.61
CA TRP A 124 -3.02 3.86 -0.91
C TRP A 124 -2.96 2.98 0.33
N TYR A 125 -3.20 1.68 0.15
CA TYR A 125 -3.11 0.70 1.21
C TYR A 125 -2.34 -0.52 0.76
N LEU A 126 -1.39 -0.99 1.55
CA LEU A 126 -0.80 -2.31 1.38
C LEU A 126 -1.90 -3.36 1.62
N VAL A 127 -2.12 -4.20 0.62
CA VAL A 127 -3.10 -5.29 0.66
C VAL A 127 -2.44 -6.67 0.61
N GLU A 128 -1.25 -6.76 0.03
CA GLU A 128 -0.50 -8.00 -0.05
C GLU A 128 1.02 -7.77 -0.03
N LYS A 129 1.75 -8.69 0.60
CA LYS A 129 3.20 -8.81 0.50
C LYS A 129 3.55 -10.22 0.04
N GLU A 130 4.41 -10.32 -0.97
CA GLU A 130 5.02 -11.59 -1.36
C GLU A 130 6.51 -11.55 -1.06
N ASP A 131 7.02 -12.55 -0.35
CA ASP A 131 8.43 -12.70 -0.01
C ASP A 131 8.97 -14.00 -0.61
N TYR A 132 9.71 -13.85 -1.72
CA TYR A 132 10.39 -14.93 -2.42
C TYR A 132 11.88 -15.01 -2.05
N SER A 133 12.29 -14.34 -0.97
CA SER A 133 13.67 -14.36 -0.53
C SER A 133 14.06 -15.76 -0.01
N ASN A 134 15.24 -16.23 -0.40
CA ASN A 134 15.82 -17.50 0.08
C ASN A 134 16.49 -17.38 1.44
#